data_AF-A0A1M5RWH0-F1
#
_entry.id   AF-A0A1M5RWH0-F1
#
_cell.length_a   1.000
_cell.length_b   1.000
_cell.length_c   1.000
_cell.angle_alpha   90.00
_cell.angle_beta   90.00
_cell.angle_gamma   90.00
#
_symmetry.space_group_name_H-M   'P 1'
#
loop_
_entity.id
_entity.type
_entity.pdbx_description
1 polymer ?
#
loop_
_entity_poly.entity_id
_entity_poly.type
_entity_poly.pdbx_seq_one_letter_code
_entity_poly.pdbx_strand_id
1 'polypeptide(L)' 'CGYILPELKLSTRQWECPECGAKHDRDINAAINLMQYANIA' A
#
# COMPACT_ATOMS: atom_id res chain seq x y z
N CYS A 1 -7.73 4.87 -2.26
CA CYS A 1 -8.93 4.93 -1.40
C CYS A 1 -8.61 5.27 0.06
N GLY A 2 -7.36 5.13 0.54
CA GLY A 2 -7.01 5.42 1.94
C GLY A 2 -7.24 4.26 2.91
N TYR A 3 -7.70 3.11 2.42
CA TYR A 3 -7.80 1.88 3.21
C TYR A 3 -6.42 1.42 3.68
N ILE A 4 -6.30 1.15 4.97
CA ILE A 4 -5.10 0.58 5.59
C ILE A 4 -5.36 -0.91 5.77
N LEU A 5 -4.59 -1.73 5.07
CA LEU A 5 -4.65 -3.18 5.25
C LEU A 5 -3.97 -3.53 6.60
N PRO A 6 -4.68 -4.18 7.55
CA PRO A 6 -4.16 -4.40 8.90
C PRO A 6 -3.00 -5.41 8.95
N GLU A 7 -2.98 -6.37 8.03
CA GLU A 7 -1.90 -7.35 7.91
C GLU A 7 -1.60 -7.63 6.43
N LEU A 8 -0.32 -7.62 6.07
CA LEU A 8 0.17 -8.04 4.76
C LEU A 8 1.41 -8.92 4.97
N LYS A 9 1.35 -10.18 4.50
CA LYS A 9 2.49 -11.10 4.60
C LYS A 9 3.66 -10.58 3.76
N LEU A 10 4.88 -10.76 4.26
CA LEU A 10 6.10 -10.33 3.55
C LEU A 10 6.27 -11.01 2.18
N SER A 11 5.75 -12.23 2.03
CA SER A 11 5.77 -12.96 0.75
C SER A 11 4.73 -12.46 -0.26
N THR A 12 3.76 -11.64 0.15
CA THR A 12 2.74 -11.09 -0.75
C THR A 12 3.30 -9.88 -1.49
N ARG A 13 3.57 -10.04 -2.79
CA ARG A 13 4.01 -8.97 -3.68
C ARG A 13 2.87 -8.08 -4.16
N GLN A 14 1.75 -8.70 -4.51
CA GLN A 14 0.58 -8.04 -5.05
C GLN A 14 -0.66 -8.41 -4.24
N TRP A 15 -1.56 -7.45 -4.04
CA TRP A 15 -2.87 -7.69 -3.44
C TRP A 15 -3.93 -6.81 -4.08
N GLU A 16 -5.19 -7.22 -3.93
CA GLU A 16 -6.34 -6.41 -4.31
C GLU A 16 -6.89 -5.71 -3.06
N CYS A 17 -7.15 -4.41 -3.16
CA CYS A 17 -7.73 -3.64 -2.08
C CYS A 17 -9.19 -4.07 -1.86
N PRO A 18 -9.59 -4.54 -0.66
CA PRO A 18 -10.93 -5.03 -0.41
C PRO A 18 -12.01 -3.94 -0.49
N GLU A 19 -11.63 -2.66 -0.30
CA GLU A 19 -12.57 -1.54 -0.33
C GLU A 19 -12.83 -1.00 -1.74
N CYS A 20 -11.85 -1.06 -2.64
CA CYS A 20 -11.96 -0.39 -3.95
C CYS A 20 -11.56 -1.25 -5.15
N GLY A 21 -11.19 -2.52 -4.94
CA GLY A 21 -10.82 -3.46 -6.01
C GLY A 21 -9.53 -3.13 -6.75
N ALA A 22 -8.78 -2.11 -6.32
CA ALA A 22 -7.51 -1.74 -6.97
C ALA A 22 -6.44 -2.79 -6.69
N LYS A 23 -5.66 -3.17 -7.71
CA LYS A 23 -4.50 -4.05 -7.56
C LYS A 23 -3.27 -3.22 -7.23
N HIS A 24 -2.59 -3.57 -6.15
CA HIS A 24 -1.41 -2.89 -5.66
C HIS A 24 -0.18 -3.80 -5.72
N ASP A 25 0.98 -3.20 -6.00
CA ASP A 25 2.28 -3.79 -5.76
C ASP A 25 2.88 -3.22 -4.47
N ARG A 26 3.44 -4.08 -3.63
CA ARG A 26 3.91 -3.74 -2.28
C ARG A 26 5.05 -2.76 -2.28
N ASP A 27 6.00 -2.93 -3.19
CA ASP A 27 7.20 -2.12 -3.21
C ASP A 27 6.87 -0.72 -3.77
N ILE A 28 5.98 -0.64 -4.76
CA ILE A 28 5.44 0.64 -5.27
C ILE A 28 4.63 1.36 -4.17
N ASN A 29 3.74 0.65 -3.46
CA ASN A 29 2.92 1.25 -2.41
C ASN A 29 3.78 1.75 -1.24
N ALA A 30 4.85 1.01 -0.88
CA ALA A 30 5.80 1.45 0.12
C ALA A 30 6.53 2.75 -0.30
N ALA A 31 6.97 2.84 -1.57
CA ALA A 31 7.60 4.05 -2.09
C ALA A 31 6.66 5.27 -2.05
N ILE A 32 5.38 5.09 -2.40
CA ILE A 32 4.36 6.14 -2.30
C ILE A 32 4.19 6.59 -0.84
N ASN A 33 4.08 5.64 0.10
CA ASN A 33 3.94 5.96 1.52
C ASN A 33 5.16 6.74 2.06
N LEU A 34 6.38 6.36 1.65
CA LEU A 34 7.60 7.07 2.04
C LEU A 34 7.65 8.49 1.46
N MET A 35 7.28 8.66 0.18
CA MET A 35 7.17 9.97 -0.45
C MET A 35 6.14 10.85 0.28
N GLN A 36 4.98 10.27 0.62
CA GLN A 36 3.96 10.98 1.39
C GLN A 36 4.50 11.39 2.76
N TYR A 37 5.12 10.48 3.52
CA TYR A 37 5.71 10.78 4.82
C TYR A 37 6.74 11.92 4.74
N ALA A 38 7.57 11.95 3.69
CA ALA A 38 8.53 13.02 3.48
C ALA A 38 7.89 14.38 3.16
N ASN A 39 6.70 14.41 2.55
CA ASN A 39 5.99 15.64 2.20
C ASN A 39 5.20 16.25 3.37
N ILE A 40 4.99 15.50 4.46
CA ILE A 40 4.31 15.96 5.69
C ILE A 40 5.26 16.16 6.87
N ALA A 41 6.55 15.86 6.69
CA ALA A 41 7.64 16.18 7.63
C ALA A 41 8.23 17.57 7.33
#